data_AF-A0A413E093-F1
#
_entry.id   AF-A0A413E093-F1
#
_cell.length_a   1.000
_cell.length_b   1.000
_cell.length_c   1.000
_cell.angle_alpha   90.00
_cell.angle_beta   90.00
_cell.angle_gamma   90.00
#
_symmetry.space_group_name_H-M   'P 1'
#
loop_
_entity.id
_entity.type
_entity.pdbx_description
1 polymer ?
#
loop_
_entity_poly.entity_id
_entity_poly.type
_entity_poly.pdbx_seq_one_letter_code
_entity_poly.pdbx_strand_id
1 'polypeptide(L)'
;MRICLVLEGCYPYVHGGVSTWMHGYIQAMPEHEFVLWVIGAHAVDRGKFVYELPGNVVEVHEVFLDDALRLSGEQEEADFNAREREALRRLVSLSNPDWDVLFDIFQRRRVHPLSFLQSRAFMDIFRDVCLAEYPYTPFADAFHTMRSMLLPVLYLLGSEVPVADVYHAISTGYGGLLACLGSSGHHAPVLLTEHGIYTREREEEIIRADWVVPSFKDRWIRFFYLLSEEIYRRAFRVTSLFHNARKTQIDMGCDADKCLVIPNGIQFDRFKDIPLKPDDGWVDIGAVVRLAPIKDVKTMIYAFFELHERLPRVRLHIMGGVDDEEYGAECHALVDTLGVRDLIFTGRVNVVEYMEKLDFTILTSISEGQPLSVLESLAARRPCVTTEVGCCRELLEGAPGDDFGVAGFVTPPMYRKGLADAMERMCASRARRIEMGERGQRRVATYFLHEQMLANYRALYDETARAFDLPREGE
;
A
#
# COMPACT_ATOMS: atom_id res chain seq x y z
N MET A 1 18.19 17.60 -7.06
CA MET A 1 17.30 17.01 -8.09
C MET A 1 15.87 17.49 -7.91
N ARG A 2 15.13 17.47 -9.00
CA ARG A 2 13.68 17.62 -9.05
C ARG A 2 13.03 16.25 -9.20
N ILE A 3 12.34 15.78 -8.17
CA ILE A 3 11.73 14.45 -8.09
C ILE A 3 10.22 14.57 -8.23
N CYS A 4 9.65 13.91 -9.25
CA CYS A 4 8.22 13.76 -9.40
C CYS A 4 7.73 12.52 -8.62
N LEU A 5 7.01 12.76 -7.54
CA LEU A 5 6.34 11.71 -6.76
C LEU A 5 4.98 11.44 -7.37
N VAL A 6 4.77 10.22 -7.84
CA VAL A 6 3.49 9.80 -8.42
C VAL A 6 2.67 9.06 -7.37
N LEU A 7 1.54 9.65 -7.00
CA LEU A 7 0.76 9.31 -5.81
C LEU A 7 -0.67 8.93 -6.19
N GLU A 8 -1.14 7.75 -5.77
CA GLU A 8 -2.50 7.29 -6.06
C GLU A 8 -3.32 7.19 -4.77
N GLY A 9 -4.48 7.87 -4.72
CA GLY A 9 -5.51 7.67 -3.69
C GLY A 9 -5.10 7.97 -2.23
N CYS A 10 -3.99 8.68 -1.99
CA CYS A 10 -3.46 8.92 -0.65
C CYS A 10 -3.07 10.39 -0.41
N TYR A 11 -1.77 10.70 -0.37
CA TYR A 11 -1.25 12.05 -0.14
C TYR A 11 -1.54 12.95 -1.35
N PRO A 12 -1.94 14.23 -1.17
CA PRO A 12 -2.17 14.95 0.09
C PRO A 12 -3.65 15.02 0.55
N TYR A 13 -4.50 14.08 0.11
CA TYR A 13 -5.95 14.13 0.28
C TYR A 13 -6.51 13.38 1.49
N VAL A 14 -5.84 12.32 1.91
CA VAL A 14 -6.35 11.42 2.95
C VAL A 14 -5.33 11.28 4.07
N HIS A 15 -5.77 11.39 5.33
CA HIS A 15 -4.93 10.99 6.47
C HIS A 15 -4.77 9.47 6.50
N GLY A 16 -3.53 8.99 6.56
CA GLY A 16 -3.25 7.56 6.57
C GLY A 16 -1.77 7.26 6.76
N GLY A 17 -1.43 5.98 6.87
CA GLY A 17 -0.05 5.53 7.05
C GLY A 17 0.88 6.00 5.93
N VAL A 18 0.50 5.71 4.68
CA VAL A 18 1.28 6.13 3.49
C VAL A 18 1.32 7.65 3.37
N SER A 19 0.22 8.36 3.59
CA SER A 19 0.21 9.83 3.48
C SER A 19 1.09 10.51 4.54
N THR A 20 1.08 9.99 5.77
CA THR A 20 1.93 10.50 6.85
C THR A 20 3.39 10.20 6.57
N TRP A 21 3.67 9.00 6.03
CA TRP A 21 4.99 8.61 5.58
C TRP A 21 5.50 9.55 4.48
N MET A 22 4.70 9.79 3.44
CA MET A 22 5.03 10.70 2.34
C MET A 22 5.31 12.12 2.83
N HIS A 23 4.47 12.63 3.73
CA HIS A 23 4.65 13.97 4.28
C HIS A 23 5.98 14.11 5.03
N GLY A 24 6.28 13.17 5.94
CA GLY A 24 7.53 13.16 6.69
C GLY A 24 8.76 12.93 5.79
N TYR A 25 8.61 12.09 4.76
CA TYR A 25 9.63 11.82 3.76
C TYR A 25 10.07 13.08 3.01
N ILE A 26 9.10 13.86 2.49
CA ILE A 26 9.34 15.11 1.78
C ILE A 26 9.98 16.15 2.71
N GLN A 27 9.46 16.29 3.94
CA GLN A 27 10.02 17.22 4.95
C GLN A 27 11.46 16.90 5.31
N ALA A 28 11.80 15.61 5.35
CA ALA A 28 13.12 15.15 5.74
C ALA A 28 14.18 15.32 4.66
N MET A 29 13.81 15.68 3.41
CA MET A 29 14.72 15.83 2.27
C MET A 29 14.64 17.25 1.65
N PRO A 30 14.93 18.33 2.41
CA PRO A 30 14.89 19.70 1.90
C PRO A 30 15.89 19.97 0.75
N GLU A 31 16.89 19.12 0.58
CA GLU A 31 17.84 19.11 -0.53
C GLU A 31 17.25 18.84 -1.92
N HIS A 32 15.99 18.40 -1.99
CA HIS A 32 15.32 18.03 -3.23
C HIS A 32 14.05 18.86 -3.44
N GLU A 33 13.80 19.24 -4.70
CA GLU A 33 12.51 19.78 -5.10
C GLU A 33 11.56 18.62 -5.39
N PHE A 34 10.36 18.66 -4.84
CA PHE A 34 9.32 17.66 -5.08
C PHE A 34 8.20 18.23 -5.94
N VAL A 35 7.88 17.50 -7.00
CA VAL A 35 6.67 17.69 -7.80
C VAL A 35 5.71 16.57 -7.42
N LEU A 36 4.48 16.89 -7.06
CA LEU A 36 3.47 15.87 -6.76
C LEU A 36 2.60 15.65 -7.99
N TRP A 37 2.54 14.41 -8.48
CA TRP A 37 1.61 14.01 -9.53
C TRP A 37 0.56 13.06 -8.94
N VAL A 38 -0.60 13.61 -8.63
CA VAL A 38 -1.61 12.98 -7.77
C VAL A 38 -2.76 12.47 -8.62
N ILE A 39 -3.06 11.18 -8.47
CA ILE A 39 -4.26 10.52 -8.99
C ILE A 39 -5.31 10.52 -7.87
N GLY A 40 -6.30 11.39 -8.01
CA GLY A 40 -7.42 11.51 -7.08
C GLY A 40 -8.64 10.69 -7.49
N ALA A 41 -9.47 10.33 -6.52
CA ALA A 41 -10.70 9.58 -6.76
C ALA A 41 -11.85 10.46 -7.28
N HIS A 42 -12.01 11.67 -6.72
CA HIS A 42 -13.12 12.56 -7.04
C HIS A 42 -12.63 13.98 -7.34
N ALA A 43 -12.93 14.49 -8.52
CA ALA A 43 -12.52 15.83 -8.96
C ALA A 43 -13.06 16.97 -8.08
N VAL A 44 -14.11 16.71 -7.29
CA VAL A 44 -14.62 17.68 -6.30
C VAL A 44 -13.63 17.98 -5.19
N ASP A 45 -12.62 17.13 -4.99
CA ASP A 45 -11.59 17.29 -3.97
C ASP A 45 -10.40 18.12 -4.45
N ARG A 46 -10.35 18.50 -5.73
CA ARG A 46 -9.26 19.29 -6.31
C ARG A 46 -8.84 20.48 -5.43
N GLY A 47 -7.55 20.56 -5.12
CA GLY A 47 -6.94 21.58 -4.26
C GLY A 47 -7.33 21.54 -2.78
N LYS A 48 -8.14 20.58 -2.32
CA LYS A 48 -8.56 20.45 -0.90
C LYS A 48 -7.62 19.52 -0.12
N PHE A 49 -6.39 19.99 0.08
CA PHE A 49 -5.38 19.20 0.79
C PHE A 49 -5.65 19.18 2.30
N VAL A 50 -5.46 18.03 2.93
CA VAL A 50 -5.55 17.88 4.40
C VAL A 50 -4.19 18.07 5.09
N TYR A 51 -3.13 18.26 4.30
CA TYR A 51 -1.77 18.55 4.76
C TYR A 51 -1.35 19.94 4.29
N GLU A 52 -0.62 20.66 5.15
CA GLU A 52 0.16 21.81 4.73
C GLU A 52 1.41 21.30 3.98
N LEU A 53 1.57 21.69 2.72
CA LEU A 53 2.66 21.16 1.89
C LEU A 53 4.01 21.78 2.31
N PRO A 54 5.08 20.97 2.46
CA PRO A 54 6.42 21.48 2.76
C PRO A 54 6.93 22.46 1.69
N GLY A 55 7.79 23.40 2.08
CA GLY A 55 8.29 24.45 1.17
C GLY A 55 9.16 23.96 0.00
N ASN A 56 9.63 22.71 0.05
CA ASN A 56 10.32 22.05 -1.05
C ASN A 56 9.37 21.29 -2.01
N VAL A 57 8.05 21.35 -1.79
CA VAL A 57 7.05 20.97 -2.79
C VAL A 57 6.81 22.17 -3.72
N VAL A 58 7.30 22.08 -4.95
CA VAL A 58 7.31 23.21 -5.89
C VAL A 58 6.08 23.23 -6.81
N GLU A 59 5.50 22.06 -7.10
CA GLU A 59 4.34 21.91 -7.97
C GLU A 59 3.43 20.75 -7.54
N VAL A 60 2.13 20.88 -7.81
CA VAL A 60 1.14 19.83 -7.64
C VAL A 60 0.30 19.72 -8.91
N HIS A 61 0.35 18.55 -9.54
CA HIS A 61 -0.40 18.18 -10.73
C HIS A 61 -1.44 17.14 -10.36
N GLU A 62 -2.71 17.42 -10.69
CA GLU A 62 -3.82 16.64 -10.19
C GLU A 62 -4.68 16.07 -11.33
N VAL A 63 -4.80 14.75 -11.36
CA VAL A 63 -5.59 14.02 -12.35
C VAL A 63 -6.61 13.16 -11.60
N PHE A 64 -7.88 13.18 -12.02
CA PHE A 64 -8.95 12.48 -11.31
C PHE A 64 -9.62 11.44 -12.20
N LEU A 65 -9.78 10.21 -11.70
CA LEU A 65 -10.33 9.12 -12.51
C LEU A 65 -11.83 9.28 -12.81
N ASP A 66 -12.58 10.00 -11.96
CA ASP A 66 -14.00 10.28 -12.22
C ASP A 66 -14.20 11.33 -13.33
N ASP A 67 -13.23 12.20 -13.60
CA ASP A 67 -13.26 13.10 -14.76
C ASP A 67 -13.21 12.32 -16.09
N ALA A 68 -12.54 11.15 -16.11
CA ALA A 68 -12.55 10.27 -17.28
C ALA A 68 -13.98 9.81 -17.64
N LEU A 69 -14.83 9.58 -16.63
CA LEU A 69 -16.23 9.17 -16.81
C LEU A 69 -17.13 10.31 -17.34
N ARG A 70 -16.67 11.56 -17.25
CA ARG A 70 -17.40 12.75 -17.75
C ARG A 70 -17.08 13.07 -19.21
N LEU A 71 -16.09 12.38 -19.81
CA LEU A 71 -15.79 12.52 -21.23
C LEU A 71 -17.03 12.16 -22.06
N SER A 72 -17.45 13.09 -22.91
CA SER A 72 -18.66 12.97 -23.72
C SER A 72 -18.52 13.67 -25.07
N GLY A 73 -19.49 13.45 -25.95
CA GLY A 73 -19.49 13.99 -27.32
C GLY A 73 -18.96 13.01 -28.36
N GLU A 74 -19.34 13.26 -29.61
CA GLU A 74 -18.72 12.60 -30.76
C GLU A 74 -17.34 13.21 -30.99
N GLN A 75 -16.34 12.35 -31.16
CA GLN A 75 -15.00 12.76 -31.53
C GLN A 75 -14.70 12.33 -32.96
N GLU A 76 -13.89 13.11 -33.66
CA GLU A 76 -13.37 12.69 -34.96
C GLU A 76 -12.56 11.40 -34.81
N GLU A 77 -12.80 10.47 -35.73
CA GLU A 77 -12.09 9.19 -35.76
C GLU A 77 -10.61 9.44 -36.09
N ALA A 78 -9.73 9.03 -35.19
CA ALA A 78 -8.30 9.11 -35.43
C ALA A 78 -7.86 7.95 -36.35
N ASP A 79 -7.05 8.26 -37.37
CA ASP A 79 -6.41 7.20 -38.15
C ASP A 79 -5.16 6.68 -37.42
N PHE A 80 -5.02 5.36 -37.40
CA PHE A 80 -3.92 4.65 -36.76
C PHE A 80 -3.13 3.88 -37.81
N ASN A 81 -1.82 4.04 -37.83
CA ASN A 81 -0.95 3.24 -38.69
C ASN A 81 -0.84 1.78 -38.17
N ALA A 82 -0.19 0.90 -38.94
CA ALA A 82 -0.10 -0.52 -38.58
C ALA A 82 0.55 -0.79 -37.21
N ARG A 83 1.58 -0.02 -36.83
CA ARG A 83 2.27 -0.16 -35.54
C ARG A 83 1.38 0.32 -34.39
N GLU A 84 0.71 1.46 -34.56
CA GLU A 84 -0.24 1.99 -33.57
C GLU A 84 -1.43 1.04 -33.38
N ARG A 85 -2.00 0.50 -34.47
CA ARG A 85 -3.08 -0.49 -34.41
C ARG A 85 -2.66 -1.75 -33.67
N GLU A 86 -1.44 -2.22 -33.86
CA GLU A 86 -0.92 -3.40 -33.15
C GLU A 86 -0.72 -3.10 -31.65
N ALA A 87 -0.16 -1.94 -31.30
CA ALA A 87 -0.01 -1.54 -29.89
C ALA A 87 -1.38 -1.43 -29.19
N LEU A 88 -2.36 -0.78 -29.83
CA LEU A 88 -3.74 -0.69 -29.34
C LEU A 88 -4.41 -2.07 -29.25
N ARG A 89 -4.20 -2.95 -30.25
CA ARG A 89 -4.71 -4.33 -30.22
C ARG A 89 -4.20 -5.07 -29.00
N ARG A 90 -2.89 -5.02 -28.75
CA ARG A 90 -2.24 -5.68 -27.60
C ARG A 90 -2.69 -5.10 -26.25
N LEU A 91 -2.98 -3.80 -26.19
CA LEU A 91 -3.57 -3.19 -25.01
C LEU A 91 -4.97 -3.75 -24.75
N VAL A 92 -5.83 -3.79 -25.77
CA VAL A 92 -7.21 -4.30 -25.62
C VAL A 92 -7.22 -5.80 -25.28
N SER A 93 -6.33 -6.61 -25.89
CA SER A 93 -6.21 -8.06 -25.63
C SER A 93 -5.40 -8.42 -24.38
N LEU A 94 -4.80 -7.43 -23.71
CA LEU A 94 -3.92 -7.62 -22.55
C LEU A 94 -2.76 -8.58 -22.84
N SER A 95 -2.03 -8.32 -23.94
CA SER A 95 -0.93 -9.13 -24.45
C SER A 95 0.33 -8.28 -24.71
N ASN A 96 0.81 -7.63 -23.66
CA ASN A 96 2.03 -6.79 -23.59
C ASN A 96 2.20 -5.81 -24.78
N PRO A 97 1.56 -4.63 -24.73
CA PRO A 97 1.64 -3.63 -25.79
C PRO A 97 2.99 -2.91 -25.82
N ASP A 98 3.32 -2.33 -26.98
CA ASP A 98 4.41 -1.36 -27.08
C ASP A 98 3.95 -0.04 -26.42
N TRP A 99 4.29 0.14 -25.15
CA TRP A 99 3.88 1.29 -24.34
C TRP A 99 4.41 2.62 -24.88
N ASP A 100 5.62 2.65 -25.46
CA ASP A 100 6.17 3.89 -26.03
C ASP A 100 5.34 4.36 -27.25
N VAL A 101 4.82 3.42 -28.05
CA VAL A 101 3.86 3.75 -29.12
C VAL A 101 2.55 4.30 -28.56
N LEU A 102 2.03 3.69 -27.49
CA LEU A 102 0.81 4.18 -26.85
C LEU A 102 1.02 5.59 -26.28
N PHE A 103 2.14 5.85 -25.61
CA PHE A 103 2.48 7.18 -25.10
C PHE A 103 2.56 8.21 -26.23
N ASP A 104 3.19 7.88 -27.36
CA ASP A 104 3.29 8.77 -28.51
C ASP A 104 1.92 9.14 -29.12
N ILE A 105 0.97 8.19 -29.17
CA ILE A 105 -0.39 8.44 -29.64
C ILE A 105 -1.08 9.53 -28.79
N PHE A 106 -0.96 9.45 -27.46
CA PHE A 106 -1.69 10.34 -26.56
C PHE A 106 -0.92 11.63 -26.22
N GLN A 107 0.41 11.61 -26.23
CA GLN A 107 1.24 12.77 -25.89
C GLN A 107 1.64 13.60 -27.11
N ARG A 108 2.18 12.95 -28.15
CA ARG A 108 2.69 13.66 -29.35
C ARG A 108 1.57 13.96 -30.34
N ARG A 109 0.77 12.95 -30.68
CA ARG A 109 -0.37 13.13 -31.59
C ARG A 109 -1.59 13.72 -30.90
N ARG A 110 -1.63 13.74 -29.56
CA ARG A 110 -2.74 14.25 -28.74
C ARG A 110 -4.10 13.67 -29.16
N VAL A 111 -4.12 12.38 -29.49
CA VAL A 111 -5.37 11.69 -29.84
C VAL A 111 -6.28 11.67 -28.62
N HIS A 112 -7.52 12.11 -28.78
CA HIS A 112 -8.48 12.08 -27.67
C HIS A 112 -8.87 10.63 -27.33
N PRO A 113 -9.02 10.25 -26.04
CA PRO A 113 -9.39 8.88 -25.65
C PRO A 113 -10.64 8.34 -26.36
N LEU A 114 -11.68 9.17 -26.49
CA LEU A 114 -12.90 8.79 -27.18
C LEU A 114 -12.73 8.63 -28.71
N SER A 115 -11.75 9.30 -29.34
CA SER A 115 -11.46 9.09 -30.77
C SER A 115 -11.02 7.65 -31.06
N PHE A 116 -10.39 6.97 -30.09
CA PHE A 116 -10.13 5.53 -30.20
C PHE A 116 -11.35 4.70 -29.80
N LEU A 117 -11.94 4.93 -28.62
CA LEU A 117 -13.02 4.10 -28.09
C LEU A 117 -14.32 4.15 -28.93
N GLN A 118 -14.51 5.18 -29.75
CA GLN A 118 -15.63 5.31 -30.70
C GLN A 118 -15.25 4.88 -32.13
N SER A 119 -13.98 4.53 -32.39
CA SER A 119 -13.49 4.19 -33.74
C SER A 119 -13.90 2.80 -34.21
N ARG A 120 -13.87 2.61 -35.53
CA ARG A 120 -13.96 1.28 -36.16
C ARG A 120 -12.79 0.40 -35.75
N ALA A 121 -11.60 0.97 -35.58
CA ALA A 121 -10.41 0.23 -35.15
C ALA A 121 -10.63 -0.45 -33.79
N PHE A 122 -11.16 0.28 -32.80
CA PHE A 122 -11.52 -0.31 -31.51
C PHE A 122 -12.60 -1.38 -31.67
N MET A 123 -13.66 -1.12 -32.45
CA MET A 123 -14.73 -2.10 -32.66
C MET A 123 -14.26 -3.39 -33.33
N ASP A 124 -13.36 -3.32 -34.31
CA ASP A 124 -12.77 -4.49 -34.95
C ASP A 124 -11.90 -5.29 -33.97
N ILE A 125 -11.02 -4.62 -33.23
CA ILE A 125 -10.18 -5.26 -32.20
C ILE A 125 -11.05 -5.90 -31.12
N PHE A 126 -12.05 -5.16 -30.62
CA PHE A 126 -12.97 -5.61 -29.58
C PHE A 126 -13.76 -6.85 -30.02
N ARG A 127 -14.25 -6.86 -31.27
CA ARG A 127 -14.94 -8.03 -31.86
C ARG A 127 -14.01 -9.24 -31.89
N ASP A 128 -12.78 -9.07 -32.33
CA ASP A 128 -11.80 -10.17 -32.41
C ASP A 128 -11.54 -10.77 -31.02
N VAL A 129 -11.36 -9.92 -30.00
CA VAL A 129 -11.19 -10.36 -28.60
C VAL A 129 -12.43 -11.07 -28.08
N CYS A 130 -13.64 -10.55 -28.33
CA CYS A 130 -14.88 -11.19 -27.92
C CYS A 130 -15.04 -12.59 -28.53
N LEU A 131 -14.75 -12.74 -29.83
CA LEU A 131 -14.84 -14.03 -30.51
C LEU A 131 -13.82 -15.04 -29.98
N ALA A 132 -12.63 -14.58 -29.60
CA ALA A 132 -11.55 -15.44 -29.11
C ALA A 132 -11.73 -15.83 -27.62
N GLU A 133 -12.07 -14.87 -26.76
CA GLU A 133 -12.03 -15.06 -25.30
C GLU A 133 -13.42 -15.13 -24.65
N TYR A 134 -14.46 -14.53 -25.25
CA TYR A 134 -15.81 -14.44 -24.67
C TYR A 134 -16.94 -14.81 -25.65
N PRO A 135 -16.88 -15.95 -26.37
CA PRO A 135 -17.84 -16.28 -27.43
C PRO A 135 -19.28 -16.50 -26.96
N TYR A 136 -19.49 -16.68 -25.65
CA TYR A 136 -20.81 -16.94 -25.04
C TYR A 136 -21.27 -15.83 -24.08
N THR A 137 -20.51 -14.75 -23.96
CA THR A 137 -20.87 -13.63 -23.07
C THR A 137 -21.65 -12.58 -23.87
N PRO A 138 -22.66 -11.91 -23.28
CA PRO A 138 -23.34 -10.82 -23.95
C PRO A 138 -22.35 -9.74 -24.41
N PHE A 139 -22.44 -9.36 -25.69
CA PHE A 139 -21.53 -8.41 -26.32
C PHE A 139 -21.51 -7.05 -25.58
N ALA A 140 -22.66 -6.60 -25.08
CA ALA A 140 -22.78 -5.36 -24.32
C ALA A 140 -22.00 -5.41 -22.99
N ASP A 141 -22.03 -6.53 -22.27
CA ASP A 141 -21.32 -6.69 -21.00
C ASP A 141 -19.80 -6.68 -21.21
N ALA A 142 -19.34 -7.38 -22.25
CA ALA A 142 -17.93 -7.35 -22.66
C ALA A 142 -17.50 -5.93 -23.07
N PHE A 143 -18.35 -5.20 -23.80
CA PHE A 143 -18.06 -3.86 -24.26
C PHE A 143 -17.92 -2.90 -23.09
N HIS A 144 -18.89 -2.89 -22.17
CA HIS A 144 -18.83 -2.05 -20.99
C HIS A 144 -17.65 -2.40 -20.08
N THR A 145 -17.34 -3.68 -19.93
CA THR A 145 -16.17 -4.13 -19.15
C THR A 145 -14.88 -3.58 -19.76
N MET A 146 -14.61 -3.84 -21.04
CA MET A 146 -13.36 -3.39 -21.67
C MET A 146 -13.27 -1.87 -21.75
N ARG A 147 -14.39 -1.19 -22.04
CA ARG A 147 -14.42 0.28 -22.04
C ARG A 147 -14.10 0.85 -20.67
N SER A 148 -14.67 0.31 -19.60
CA SER A 148 -14.42 0.77 -18.23
C SER A 148 -12.98 0.51 -17.77
N MET A 149 -12.33 -0.55 -18.25
CA MET A 149 -10.91 -0.80 -17.99
C MET A 149 -9.99 0.17 -18.74
N LEU A 150 -10.28 0.41 -20.03
CA LEU A 150 -9.41 1.19 -20.91
C LEU A 150 -9.56 2.69 -20.70
N LEU A 151 -10.78 3.19 -20.47
CA LEU A 151 -11.05 4.62 -20.39
C LEU A 151 -10.17 5.36 -19.36
N PRO A 152 -9.99 4.89 -18.12
CA PRO A 152 -9.07 5.51 -17.16
C PRO A 152 -7.63 5.55 -17.67
N VAL A 153 -7.14 4.45 -18.26
CA VAL A 153 -5.78 4.37 -18.81
C VAL A 153 -5.59 5.40 -19.91
N LEU A 154 -6.45 5.41 -20.92
CA LEU A 154 -6.32 6.32 -22.06
C LEU A 154 -6.44 7.79 -21.63
N TYR A 155 -7.30 8.08 -20.65
CA TYR A 155 -7.42 9.40 -20.05
C TYR A 155 -6.12 9.84 -19.37
N LEU A 156 -5.53 8.96 -18.55
CA LEU A 156 -4.24 9.22 -17.89
C LEU A 156 -3.11 9.41 -18.90
N LEU A 157 -3.07 8.63 -19.98
CA LEU A 157 -2.08 8.78 -21.04
C LEU A 157 -2.15 10.12 -21.77
N GLY A 158 -3.29 10.81 -21.72
CA GLY A 158 -3.48 12.15 -22.29
C GLY A 158 -3.25 13.30 -21.30
N SER A 159 -2.90 13.00 -20.04
CA SER A 159 -2.66 14.04 -19.03
C SER A 159 -1.35 14.79 -19.27
N GLU A 160 -1.25 16.00 -18.73
CA GLU A 160 -0.02 16.78 -18.76
C GLU A 160 1.06 16.09 -17.94
N VAL A 161 2.24 15.94 -18.53
CA VAL A 161 3.39 15.29 -17.91
C VAL A 161 4.25 16.34 -17.20
N PRO A 162 4.39 16.30 -15.87
CA PRO A 162 5.23 17.24 -15.14
C PRO A 162 6.70 17.02 -15.46
N VAL A 163 7.48 18.09 -15.61
CA VAL A 163 8.94 18.01 -15.84
C VAL A 163 9.65 17.62 -14.54
N ALA A 164 10.48 16.58 -14.60
CA ALA A 164 11.31 16.15 -13.47
C ALA A 164 12.56 15.38 -13.92
N ASP A 165 13.56 15.32 -13.04
CA ASP A 165 14.79 14.55 -13.24
C ASP A 165 14.59 13.06 -12.94
N VAL A 166 13.63 12.73 -12.06
CA VAL A 166 13.30 11.36 -11.63
C VAL A 166 11.78 11.24 -11.42
N TYR A 167 11.18 10.14 -11.86
CA TYR A 167 9.79 9.79 -11.52
C TYR A 167 9.78 8.65 -10.51
N HIS A 168 9.24 8.88 -9.32
CA HIS A 168 9.18 7.90 -8.25
C HIS A 168 7.71 7.60 -7.91
N ALA A 169 7.25 6.41 -8.30
CA ALA A 169 5.91 5.92 -7.97
C ALA A 169 5.91 5.19 -6.62
N ILE A 170 4.81 5.33 -5.87
CA ILE A 170 4.60 4.62 -4.59
C ILE A 170 3.67 3.39 -4.71
N SER A 171 3.30 3.05 -5.94
CA SER A 171 2.47 1.91 -6.29
C SER A 171 2.68 1.54 -7.76
N THR A 172 2.30 0.31 -8.13
CA THR A 172 2.15 -0.08 -9.55
C THR A 172 0.86 0.54 -10.11
N GLY A 173 0.07 -0.21 -10.89
CA GLY A 173 -1.23 0.25 -11.36
C GLY A 173 -1.16 1.56 -12.16
N TYR A 174 -2.05 2.50 -11.84
CA TYR A 174 -2.13 3.78 -12.55
C TYR A 174 -0.96 4.71 -12.21
N GLY A 175 -0.55 4.75 -10.94
CA GLY A 175 0.63 5.53 -10.52
C GLY A 175 1.90 5.06 -11.23
N GLY A 176 2.13 3.75 -11.30
CA GLY A 176 3.28 3.20 -12.00
C GLY A 176 3.27 3.48 -13.51
N LEU A 177 2.09 3.47 -14.13
CA LEU A 177 1.92 3.83 -15.53
C LEU A 177 2.25 5.30 -15.81
N LEU A 178 1.81 6.23 -14.95
CA LEU A 178 2.15 7.66 -15.10
C LEU A 178 3.65 7.93 -14.92
N ALA A 179 4.31 7.25 -13.98
CA ALA A 179 5.76 7.35 -13.85
C ALA A 179 6.48 6.86 -15.13
N CYS A 180 5.98 5.79 -15.74
CA CYS A 180 6.46 5.28 -17.02
C CYS A 180 6.23 6.26 -18.19
N LEU A 181 5.07 6.91 -18.22
CA LEU A 181 4.74 7.97 -19.19
C LEU A 181 5.71 9.14 -19.06
N GLY A 182 5.94 9.61 -17.83
CA GLY A 182 6.89 10.68 -17.52
C GLY A 182 8.31 10.37 -17.98
N SER A 183 8.77 9.15 -17.66
CA SER A 183 10.07 8.65 -18.08
C SER A 183 10.23 8.60 -19.60
N SER A 184 9.20 8.16 -20.35
CA SER A 184 9.26 8.13 -21.82
C SER A 184 9.28 9.54 -22.42
N GLY A 185 8.48 10.46 -21.88
CA GLY A 185 8.39 11.85 -22.35
C GLY A 185 9.64 12.69 -22.09
N HIS A 186 10.29 12.49 -20.93
CA HIS A 186 11.43 13.30 -20.49
C HIS A 186 12.77 12.55 -20.45
N HIS A 187 12.79 11.27 -20.85
CA HIS A 187 13.98 10.41 -20.81
C HIS A 187 14.62 10.31 -19.41
N ALA A 188 13.79 10.36 -18.37
CA ALA A 188 14.20 10.31 -16.97
C ALA A 188 14.07 8.90 -16.36
N PRO A 189 14.88 8.52 -15.36
CA PRO A 189 14.75 7.25 -14.66
C PRO A 189 13.45 7.13 -13.86
N VAL A 190 12.98 5.89 -13.70
CA VAL A 190 11.83 5.52 -12.86
C VAL A 190 12.29 4.78 -11.61
N LEU A 191 11.72 5.14 -10.48
CA LEU A 191 11.81 4.42 -9.22
C LEU A 191 10.42 3.96 -8.78
N LEU A 192 10.35 2.83 -8.08
CA LEU A 192 9.12 2.31 -7.50
C LEU A 192 9.36 1.95 -6.03
N THR A 193 8.53 2.44 -5.12
CA THR A 193 8.42 1.94 -3.75
C THR A 193 7.05 1.31 -3.57
N GLU A 194 6.96 0.03 -3.24
CA GLU A 194 5.68 -0.60 -2.89
C GLU A 194 5.51 -0.71 -1.36
N HIS A 195 4.53 0.00 -0.81
CA HIS A 195 4.15 -0.12 0.61
C HIS A 195 3.29 -1.35 0.91
N GLY A 196 2.68 -1.90 -0.13
CA GLY A 196 1.97 -3.17 -0.23
C GLY A 196 2.02 -3.59 -1.69
N ILE A 197 1.88 -4.89 -1.98
CA ILE A 197 1.91 -5.37 -3.37
C ILE A 197 0.56 -5.03 -4.00
N TYR A 198 0.48 -3.85 -4.63
CA TYR A 198 -0.77 -3.24 -5.09
C TYR A 198 -1.58 -4.18 -5.98
N THR A 199 -0.91 -4.90 -6.88
CA THR A 199 -1.54 -5.85 -7.82
C THR A 199 -2.21 -7.01 -7.11
N ARG A 200 -1.60 -7.52 -6.03
CA ARG A 200 -2.15 -8.60 -5.21
C ARG A 200 -3.34 -8.11 -4.40
N GLU A 201 -3.26 -6.89 -3.86
CA GLU A 201 -4.40 -6.26 -3.18
C GLU A 201 -5.59 -6.07 -4.14
N ARG A 202 -5.34 -5.62 -5.38
CA ARG A 202 -6.38 -5.51 -6.42
C ARG A 202 -6.95 -6.88 -6.80
N GLU A 203 -6.10 -7.90 -6.93
CA GLU A 203 -6.54 -9.28 -7.22
C GLU A 203 -7.51 -9.78 -6.14
N GLU A 204 -7.17 -9.63 -4.86
CA GLU A 204 -8.02 -10.01 -3.75
C GLU A 204 -9.35 -9.25 -3.72
N GLU A 205 -9.33 -7.94 -3.99
CA GLU A 205 -10.53 -7.10 -4.10
C GLU A 205 -11.43 -7.55 -5.25
N ILE A 206 -10.87 -7.76 -6.46
CA ILE A 206 -11.62 -8.21 -7.64
C ILE A 206 -12.25 -9.57 -7.42
N ILE A 207 -11.54 -10.50 -6.77
CA ILE A 207 -12.07 -11.82 -6.43
C ILE A 207 -13.30 -11.70 -5.53
N ARG A 208 -13.30 -10.76 -4.58
CA ARG A 208 -14.41 -10.53 -3.62
C ARG A 208 -15.50 -9.60 -4.14
N ALA A 209 -15.23 -8.84 -5.21
CA ALA A 209 -16.15 -7.84 -5.74
C ALA A 209 -17.43 -8.47 -6.32
N ASP A 210 -18.58 -7.89 -5.96
CA ASP A 210 -19.89 -8.21 -6.54
C ASP A 210 -20.17 -7.42 -7.84
N TRP A 211 -19.50 -6.28 -8.02
CA TRP A 211 -19.69 -5.42 -9.19
C TRP A 211 -18.99 -5.95 -10.46
N VAL A 212 -18.06 -6.90 -10.32
CA VAL A 212 -17.39 -7.56 -11.44
C VAL A 212 -18.13 -8.83 -11.80
N VAL A 213 -18.67 -8.91 -13.03
CA VAL A 213 -19.27 -10.14 -13.54
C VAL A 213 -18.24 -11.27 -13.47
N PRO A 214 -18.57 -12.46 -12.93
CA PRO A 214 -17.60 -13.53 -12.67
C PRO A 214 -16.73 -13.90 -13.88
N SER A 215 -17.29 -13.87 -15.10
CA SER A 215 -16.56 -14.17 -16.35
C SER A 215 -15.44 -13.18 -16.68
N PHE A 216 -15.42 -12.00 -16.07
CA PHE A 216 -14.43 -10.95 -16.33
C PHE A 216 -13.43 -10.73 -15.19
N LYS A 217 -13.55 -11.45 -14.07
CA LYS A 217 -12.62 -11.31 -12.93
C LYS A 217 -11.17 -11.56 -13.35
N ASP A 218 -10.91 -12.63 -14.09
CA ASP A 218 -9.58 -12.95 -14.62
C ASP A 218 -9.02 -11.82 -15.52
N ARG A 219 -9.88 -11.22 -16.35
CA ARG A 219 -9.48 -10.11 -17.23
C ARG A 219 -9.03 -8.88 -16.44
N TRP A 220 -9.80 -8.51 -15.43
CA TRP A 220 -9.46 -7.39 -14.54
C TRP A 220 -8.14 -7.63 -13.80
N ILE A 221 -7.92 -8.87 -13.33
CA ILE A 221 -6.67 -9.27 -12.71
C ILE A 221 -5.52 -9.10 -13.72
N ARG A 222 -5.60 -9.75 -14.89
CA ARG A 222 -4.60 -9.64 -15.96
C ARG A 222 -4.28 -8.20 -16.35
N PHE A 223 -5.26 -7.31 -16.31
CA PHE A 223 -5.06 -5.90 -16.59
C PHE A 223 -4.19 -5.19 -15.56
N PHE A 224 -4.41 -5.38 -14.26
CA PHE A 224 -3.51 -4.80 -13.26
C PHE A 224 -2.11 -5.44 -13.29
N TYR A 225 -2.01 -6.73 -13.61
CA TYR A 225 -0.71 -7.37 -13.87
C TYR A 225 0.01 -6.74 -15.07
N LEU A 226 -0.69 -6.43 -16.16
CA LEU A 226 -0.14 -5.73 -17.32
C LEU A 226 0.46 -4.35 -16.96
N LEU A 227 -0.23 -3.57 -16.13
CA LEU A 227 0.27 -2.28 -15.65
C LEU A 227 1.50 -2.44 -14.76
N SER A 228 1.53 -3.51 -13.96
CA SER A 228 2.65 -3.81 -13.04
C SER A 228 3.90 -4.26 -13.80
N GLU A 229 3.72 -5.10 -14.82
CA GLU A 229 4.81 -5.56 -15.70
C GLU A 229 5.56 -4.38 -16.32
N GLU A 230 4.82 -3.33 -16.74
CA GLU A 230 5.45 -2.19 -17.39
C GLU A 230 6.38 -1.40 -16.48
N ILE A 231 5.96 -1.11 -15.24
CA ILE A 231 6.82 -0.42 -14.30
C ILE A 231 7.97 -1.31 -13.81
N TYR A 232 7.75 -2.61 -13.58
CA TYR A 232 8.84 -3.52 -13.22
C TYR A 232 9.90 -3.62 -14.33
N ARG A 233 9.46 -3.58 -15.60
CA ARG A 233 10.37 -3.55 -16.74
C ARG A 233 11.18 -2.26 -16.80
N ARG A 234 10.55 -1.09 -16.67
CA ARG A 234 11.19 0.22 -16.90
C ARG A 234 11.93 0.77 -15.66
N ALA A 235 11.50 0.44 -14.46
CA ALA A 235 12.12 0.94 -13.23
C ALA A 235 13.63 0.62 -13.18
N PHE A 236 14.41 1.59 -12.71
CA PHE A 236 15.82 1.43 -12.41
C PHE A 236 16.01 0.64 -11.10
N ARG A 237 15.20 0.96 -10.10
CA ARG A 237 15.11 0.26 -8.81
C ARG A 237 13.66 0.11 -8.38
N VAL A 238 13.38 -1.01 -7.74
CA VAL A 238 12.09 -1.35 -7.15
C VAL A 238 12.32 -1.68 -5.69
N THR A 239 11.68 -0.97 -4.78
CA THR A 239 11.81 -1.21 -3.33
C THR A 239 10.53 -1.78 -2.76
N SER A 240 10.69 -2.56 -1.70
CA SER A 240 9.61 -3.05 -0.85
C SER A 240 10.02 -2.97 0.62
N LEU A 241 9.03 -3.08 1.50
CA LEU A 241 9.24 -2.86 2.93
C LEU A 241 9.85 -4.07 3.68
N PHE A 242 9.85 -5.27 3.08
CA PHE A 242 10.29 -6.52 3.71
C PHE A 242 10.61 -7.61 2.68
N HIS A 243 11.31 -8.67 3.11
CA HIS A 243 11.88 -9.66 2.19
C HIS A 243 10.82 -10.48 1.45
N ASN A 244 9.73 -10.85 2.11
CA ASN A 244 8.65 -11.58 1.45
C ASN A 244 7.97 -10.74 0.35
N ALA A 245 7.80 -9.43 0.55
CA ALA A 245 7.31 -8.53 -0.49
C ALA A 245 8.28 -8.48 -1.68
N ARG A 246 9.59 -8.35 -1.41
CA ARG A 246 10.63 -8.43 -2.46
C ARG A 246 10.55 -9.73 -3.25
N LYS A 247 10.33 -10.86 -2.56
CA LYS A 247 10.15 -12.15 -3.21
C LYS A 247 8.92 -12.14 -4.12
N THR A 248 7.79 -11.63 -3.64
CA THR A 248 6.57 -11.49 -4.45
C THR A 248 6.78 -10.63 -5.69
N GLN A 249 7.50 -9.50 -5.59
CA GLN A 249 7.87 -8.66 -6.74
C GLN A 249 8.64 -9.48 -7.80
N ILE A 250 9.60 -10.29 -7.37
CA ILE A 250 10.40 -11.16 -8.25
C ILE A 250 9.54 -12.27 -8.89
N ASP A 251 8.70 -12.92 -8.08
CA ASP A 251 7.79 -13.98 -8.55
C ASP A 251 6.77 -13.44 -9.57
N MET A 252 6.44 -12.15 -9.50
CA MET A 252 5.59 -11.43 -10.47
C MET A 252 6.33 -10.96 -11.73
N GLY A 253 7.63 -11.20 -11.83
CA GLY A 253 8.43 -10.90 -13.03
C GLY A 253 9.34 -9.68 -12.93
N CYS A 254 9.48 -9.06 -11.75
CA CYS A 254 10.49 -8.02 -11.56
C CYS A 254 11.90 -8.63 -11.51
N ASP A 255 12.86 -7.97 -12.15
CA ASP A 255 14.26 -8.38 -12.13
C ASP A 255 14.82 -8.28 -10.70
N ALA A 256 15.36 -9.39 -10.20
CA ALA A 256 15.89 -9.51 -8.85
C ALA A 256 17.04 -8.54 -8.57
N ASP A 257 17.83 -8.19 -9.58
CA ASP A 257 18.98 -7.28 -9.46
C ASP A 257 18.55 -5.82 -9.21
N LYS A 258 17.30 -5.49 -9.52
CA LYS A 258 16.73 -4.15 -9.28
C LYS A 258 15.93 -4.07 -7.99
N CYS A 259 15.56 -5.21 -7.39
CA CYS A 259 14.72 -5.27 -6.21
C CYS A 259 15.52 -5.07 -4.92
N LEU A 260 15.12 -4.10 -4.10
CA LEU A 260 15.73 -3.76 -2.81
C LEU A 260 14.70 -3.82 -1.67
N VAL A 261 15.16 -4.05 -0.44
CA VAL A 261 14.33 -3.92 0.75
C VAL A 261 14.71 -2.64 1.48
N ILE A 262 13.77 -1.69 1.56
CA ILE A 262 13.89 -0.50 2.39
C ILE A 262 12.70 -0.50 3.36
N PRO A 263 12.89 -0.95 4.61
CA PRO A 263 11.80 -0.98 5.58
C PRO A 263 11.42 0.45 6.02
N ASN A 264 10.17 0.62 6.46
CA ASN A 264 9.79 1.80 7.21
C ASN A 264 10.57 1.86 8.52
N GLY A 265 10.86 3.08 8.95
CA GLY A 265 11.48 3.34 10.24
C GLY A 265 10.56 4.14 11.17
N ILE A 266 10.74 3.95 12.47
CA ILE A 266 10.03 4.68 13.51
C ILE A 266 10.98 5.59 14.31
N GLN A 267 10.41 6.61 14.96
CA GLN A 267 11.13 7.47 15.90
C GLN A 267 11.41 6.70 17.20
N PHE A 268 12.45 5.87 17.17
CA PHE A 268 12.77 4.90 18.22
C PHE A 268 12.91 5.52 19.62
N ASP A 269 13.50 6.73 19.70
CA ASP A 269 13.71 7.46 20.95
C ASP A 269 12.40 7.79 21.68
N ARG A 270 11.26 7.85 20.99
CA ARG A 270 9.95 8.06 21.62
C ARG A 270 9.47 6.86 22.44
N PHE A 271 10.02 5.67 22.21
CA PHE A 271 9.53 4.41 22.78
C PHE A 271 10.57 3.65 23.60
N LYS A 272 11.86 3.79 23.29
CA LYS A 272 12.92 2.93 23.83
C LYS A 272 13.03 2.95 25.37
N ASP A 273 12.77 4.11 25.97
CA ASP A 273 12.96 4.35 27.41
C ASP A 273 11.67 4.12 28.22
N ILE A 274 10.60 3.65 27.60
CA ILE A 274 9.35 3.33 28.29
C ILE A 274 9.62 2.24 29.35
N PRO A 275 9.32 2.49 30.63
CA PRO A 275 9.54 1.52 31.69
C PRO A 275 8.64 0.29 31.51
N LEU A 276 9.09 -0.88 31.98
CA LEU A 276 8.24 -2.06 32.02
C LEU A 276 7.10 -1.82 33.03
N LYS A 277 5.88 -2.23 32.67
CA LYS A 277 4.74 -2.20 33.58
C LYS A 277 5.06 -2.95 34.89
N PRO A 278 4.87 -2.36 36.08
CA PRO A 278 5.02 -3.08 37.35
C PRO A 278 4.13 -4.32 37.43
N ASP A 279 4.54 -5.32 38.22
CA ASP A 279 3.71 -6.50 38.46
C ASP A 279 2.62 -6.16 39.50
N ASP A 280 1.39 -6.03 39.03
CA ASP A 280 0.18 -5.80 39.83
C ASP A 280 -0.71 -7.06 39.91
N GLY A 281 -0.21 -8.20 39.44
CA GLY A 281 -0.96 -9.45 39.36
C GLY A 281 -1.98 -9.51 38.22
N TRP A 282 -2.01 -8.50 37.34
CA TRP A 282 -2.79 -8.49 36.10
C TRP A 282 -1.86 -8.55 34.89
N VAL A 283 -2.37 -9.06 33.77
CA VAL A 283 -1.71 -8.96 32.46
C VAL A 283 -2.52 -8.03 31.56
N ASP A 284 -1.88 -6.95 31.11
CA ASP A 284 -2.53 -5.94 30.27
C ASP A 284 -2.12 -6.08 28.81
N ILE A 285 -3.11 -6.34 27.95
CA ILE A 285 -2.96 -6.53 26.52
C ILE A 285 -3.39 -5.23 25.83
N GLY A 286 -2.56 -4.68 24.95
CA GLY A 286 -2.91 -3.50 24.16
C GLY A 286 -3.14 -3.79 22.70
N ALA A 287 -4.13 -3.15 22.10
CA ALA A 287 -4.34 -3.15 20.66
C ALA A 287 -4.37 -1.70 20.15
N VAL A 288 -3.33 -1.27 19.45
CA VAL A 288 -3.28 0.06 18.82
C VAL A 288 -3.88 -0.04 17.42
N VAL A 289 -5.21 0.06 17.35
CA VAL A 289 -5.98 -0.15 16.12
C VAL A 289 -7.21 0.76 16.09
N ARG A 290 -7.50 1.30 14.90
CA ARG A 290 -8.79 1.90 14.59
C ARG A 290 -9.87 0.82 14.43
N LEU A 291 -11.12 1.14 14.76
CA LEU A 291 -12.26 0.26 14.47
C LEU A 291 -12.62 0.38 12.99
N ALA A 292 -12.19 -0.63 12.22
CA ALA A 292 -12.48 -0.78 10.81
C ALA A 292 -12.49 -2.28 10.45
N PRO A 293 -13.30 -2.74 9.48
CA PRO A 293 -13.39 -4.15 9.10
C PRO A 293 -12.04 -4.82 8.82
N ILE A 294 -11.12 -4.11 8.15
CA ILE A 294 -9.79 -4.62 7.80
C ILE A 294 -8.91 -4.95 9.02
N LYS A 295 -9.20 -4.36 10.19
CA LYS A 295 -8.47 -4.60 11.45
C LYS A 295 -9.00 -5.80 12.24
N ASP A 296 -10.14 -6.36 11.83
CA ASP A 296 -10.78 -7.55 12.41
C ASP A 296 -10.78 -7.57 13.95
N VAL A 297 -11.31 -6.50 14.53
CA VAL A 297 -11.46 -6.34 15.98
C VAL A 297 -12.49 -7.34 16.53
N LYS A 298 -13.45 -7.78 15.72
CA LYS A 298 -14.40 -8.84 16.12
C LYS A 298 -13.69 -10.14 16.48
N THR A 299 -12.75 -10.63 15.66
CA THR A 299 -11.94 -11.82 16.01
C THR A 299 -11.10 -11.58 17.27
N MET A 300 -10.56 -10.37 17.47
CA MET A 300 -9.85 -10.00 18.71
C MET A 300 -10.76 -10.13 19.95
N ILE A 301 -11.97 -9.59 19.90
CA ILE A 301 -12.96 -9.67 20.99
C ILE A 301 -13.28 -11.12 21.30
N TYR A 302 -13.57 -11.92 20.28
CA TYR A 302 -13.88 -13.34 20.42
C TYR A 302 -12.72 -14.14 21.03
N ALA A 303 -11.48 -13.87 20.61
CA ALA A 303 -10.29 -14.53 21.15
C ALA A 303 -10.01 -14.11 22.60
N PHE A 304 -10.21 -12.82 22.92
CA PHE A 304 -10.05 -12.32 24.28
C PHE A 304 -11.11 -12.86 25.24
N PHE A 305 -12.37 -12.97 24.79
CA PHE A 305 -13.42 -13.64 25.55
C PHE A 305 -13.01 -15.08 25.93
N GLU A 306 -12.51 -15.85 24.97
CA GLU A 306 -12.04 -17.21 25.19
C GLU A 306 -10.82 -17.28 26.14
N LEU A 307 -9.91 -16.31 26.05
CA LEU A 307 -8.79 -16.18 26.99
C LEU A 307 -9.25 -15.84 28.41
N HIS A 308 -10.14 -14.87 28.55
CA HIS A 308 -10.61 -14.36 29.84
C HIS A 308 -11.35 -15.42 30.66
N GLU A 309 -12.09 -16.33 29.99
CA GLU A 309 -12.72 -17.49 30.64
C GLU A 309 -11.69 -18.47 31.23
N ARG A 310 -10.47 -18.53 30.67
CA ARG A 310 -9.38 -19.39 31.15
C ARG A 310 -8.51 -18.67 32.19
N LEU A 311 -8.31 -17.36 32.04
CA LEU A 311 -7.43 -16.53 32.85
C LEU A 311 -8.17 -15.28 33.35
N PRO A 312 -8.65 -15.25 34.61
CA PRO A 312 -9.52 -14.17 35.09
C PRO A 312 -8.79 -12.85 35.41
N ARG A 313 -7.46 -12.78 35.31
CA ARG A 313 -6.66 -11.58 35.60
C ARG A 313 -5.96 -11.03 34.36
N VAL A 314 -6.73 -10.83 33.30
CA VAL A 314 -6.26 -10.26 32.03
C VAL A 314 -7.18 -9.11 31.63
N ARG A 315 -6.61 -8.02 31.12
CA ARG A 315 -7.34 -6.85 30.60
C ARG A 315 -6.94 -6.60 29.15
N LEU A 316 -7.89 -6.22 28.31
CA LEU A 316 -7.63 -5.79 26.93
C LEU A 316 -7.98 -4.32 26.76
N HIS A 317 -7.02 -3.54 26.27
CA HIS A 317 -7.16 -2.12 25.96
C HIS A 317 -7.13 -1.92 24.46
N ILE A 318 -8.25 -1.53 23.86
CA ILE A 318 -8.37 -1.23 22.44
C ILE A 318 -8.26 0.28 22.26
N MET A 319 -7.14 0.71 21.67
CA MET A 319 -6.71 2.10 21.53
C MET A 319 -6.77 2.55 20.07
N GLY A 320 -7.75 3.40 19.77
CA GLY A 320 -7.93 3.98 18.45
C GLY A 320 -9.32 4.59 18.26
N GLY A 321 -9.48 5.34 17.18
CA GLY A 321 -10.77 5.92 16.80
C GLY A 321 -11.69 4.93 16.09
N VAL A 322 -12.91 5.37 15.84
CA VAL A 322 -13.88 4.68 14.97
C VAL A 322 -13.77 5.29 13.58
N ASP A 323 -13.40 4.47 12.61
CA ASP A 323 -13.33 4.90 11.20
C ASP A 323 -14.56 4.42 10.42
N ASP A 324 -15.21 3.36 10.91
CA ASP A 324 -16.47 2.82 10.40
C ASP A 324 -17.45 2.70 11.59
N GLU A 325 -18.45 3.59 11.61
CA GLU A 325 -19.41 3.70 12.72
C GLU A 325 -20.30 2.46 12.85
N GLU A 326 -20.67 1.82 11.74
CA GLU A 326 -21.46 0.59 11.75
C GLU A 326 -20.64 -0.54 12.36
N TYR A 327 -19.40 -0.74 11.87
CA TYR A 327 -18.50 -1.75 12.40
C TYR A 327 -18.14 -1.50 13.88
N GLY A 328 -17.96 -0.24 14.27
CA GLY A 328 -17.75 0.16 15.66
C GLY A 328 -18.93 -0.23 16.55
N ALA A 329 -20.15 0.09 16.14
CA ALA A 329 -21.37 -0.28 16.87
C ALA A 329 -21.52 -1.81 17.00
N GLU A 330 -21.21 -2.56 15.95
CA GLU A 330 -21.21 -4.02 16.00
C GLU A 330 -20.17 -4.58 16.99
N CYS A 331 -18.98 -3.97 17.08
CA CYS A 331 -17.96 -4.38 18.05
C CYS A 331 -18.41 -4.13 19.50
N HIS A 332 -19.03 -2.98 19.77
CA HIS A 332 -19.59 -2.68 21.09
C HIS A 332 -20.73 -3.64 21.45
N ALA A 333 -21.68 -3.85 20.53
CA ALA A 333 -22.79 -4.79 20.73
C ALA A 333 -22.30 -6.24 20.94
N LEU A 334 -21.20 -6.64 20.29
CA LEU A 334 -20.59 -7.94 20.48
C LEU A 334 -20.05 -8.13 21.90
N VAL A 335 -19.36 -7.11 22.44
CA VAL A 335 -18.86 -7.10 23.82
C VAL A 335 -20.01 -7.23 24.82
N ASP A 336 -21.08 -6.48 24.62
CA ASP A 336 -22.28 -6.53 25.47
C ASP A 336 -22.98 -7.89 25.40
N THR A 337 -23.14 -8.44 24.19
CA THR A 337 -23.82 -9.72 23.94
C THR A 337 -23.07 -10.89 24.57
N LEU A 338 -21.74 -10.88 24.47
CA LEU A 338 -20.89 -11.90 25.09
C LEU A 338 -20.69 -11.69 26.59
N GLY A 339 -21.04 -10.51 27.12
CA GLY A 339 -20.76 -10.14 28.50
C GLY A 339 -19.25 -10.09 28.81
N VAL A 340 -18.43 -9.65 27.84
CA VAL A 340 -16.96 -9.63 28.01
C VAL A 340 -16.60 -8.61 29.09
N ARG A 341 -15.93 -9.08 30.15
CA ARG A 341 -15.40 -8.23 31.22
C ARG A 341 -13.97 -7.84 30.91
N ASP A 342 -13.50 -6.78 31.56
CA ASP A 342 -12.09 -6.36 31.50
C ASP A 342 -11.57 -6.01 30.09
N LEU A 343 -12.48 -5.70 29.16
CA LEU A 343 -12.21 -5.13 27.85
C LEU A 343 -12.58 -3.64 27.85
N ILE A 344 -11.63 -2.80 27.45
CA ILE A 344 -11.74 -1.34 27.51
C ILE A 344 -11.50 -0.77 26.12
N PHE A 345 -12.51 -0.12 25.54
CA PHE A 345 -12.32 0.78 24.41
C PHE A 345 -11.89 2.15 24.92
N THR A 346 -10.66 2.55 24.64
CA THR A 346 -10.12 3.82 25.18
C THR A 346 -10.42 5.01 24.29
N GLY A 347 -10.84 4.77 23.04
CA GLY A 347 -10.82 5.78 21.99
C GLY A 347 -9.38 6.18 21.61
N ARG A 348 -9.23 7.36 21.01
CA ARG A 348 -7.92 7.93 20.68
C ARG A 348 -7.20 8.38 21.96
N VAL A 349 -6.01 7.83 22.19
CA VAL A 349 -5.19 8.11 23.39
C VAL A 349 -3.73 8.34 23.01
N ASN A 350 -2.94 8.86 23.95
CA ASN A 350 -1.49 8.87 23.83
C ASN A 350 -0.94 7.45 23.99
N VAL A 351 -0.47 6.86 22.88
CA VAL A 351 0.04 5.48 22.85
C VAL A 351 1.25 5.31 23.78
N VAL A 352 2.13 6.31 23.88
CA VAL A 352 3.34 6.24 24.73
C VAL A 352 2.96 6.06 26.21
N GLU A 353 2.02 6.87 26.71
CA GLU A 353 1.52 6.79 28.08
C GLU A 353 0.78 5.47 28.36
N TYR A 354 0.14 4.90 27.35
CA TYR A 354 -0.52 3.60 27.50
C TYR A 354 0.47 2.44 27.49
N MET A 355 1.54 2.48 26.71
CA MET A 355 2.56 1.43 26.67
C MET A 355 3.23 1.17 28.03
N GLU A 356 3.27 2.17 28.92
CA GLU A 356 3.71 2.01 30.33
C GLU A 356 2.82 1.03 31.12
N LYS A 357 1.55 0.91 30.72
CA LYS A 357 0.52 0.11 31.40
C LYS A 357 0.36 -1.28 30.80
N LEU A 358 1.03 -1.59 29.70
CA LEU A 358 0.85 -2.82 28.94
C LEU A 358 1.96 -3.83 29.23
N ASP A 359 1.62 -5.12 29.18
CA ASP A 359 2.57 -6.24 29.22
C ASP A 359 2.99 -6.67 27.81
N PHE A 360 2.05 -6.67 26.86
CA PHE A 360 2.26 -7.03 25.46
C PHE A 360 1.15 -6.47 24.58
N THR A 361 1.29 -6.53 23.26
CA THR A 361 0.25 -6.05 22.33
C THR A 361 -0.30 -7.14 21.41
N ILE A 362 -1.47 -6.88 20.83
CA ILE A 362 -2.13 -7.74 19.85
C ILE A 362 -2.51 -6.96 18.58
N LEU A 363 -2.38 -7.63 17.43
CA LEU A 363 -2.85 -7.16 16.12
C LEU A 363 -3.59 -8.28 15.40
N THR A 364 -4.85 -8.06 15.00
CA THR A 364 -5.68 -9.08 14.34
C THR A 364 -6.01 -8.78 12.88
N SER A 365 -5.32 -7.81 12.27
CA SER A 365 -5.61 -7.33 10.92
C SER A 365 -5.68 -8.42 9.86
N ILE A 366 -6.55 -8.24 8.86
CA ILE A 366 -6.70 -9.11 7.70
C ILE A 366 -5.65 -8.80 6.62
N SER A 367 -5.25 -7.54 6.50
CA SER A 367 -4.19 -7.09 5.59
C SER A 367 -3.37 -5.98 6.22
N GLU A 368 -2.05 -6.07 6.06
CA GLU A 368 -1.03 -5.08 6.45
C GLU A 368 0.17 -5.20 5.52
N GLY A 369 0.88 -4.09 5.28
CA GLY A 369 2.22 -4.11 4.70
C GLY A 369 3.28 -4.29 5.80
N GLN A 370 3.67 -3.18 6.42
CA GLN A 370 4.51 -3.17 7.62
C GLN A 370 3.84 -2.36 8.72
N PRO A 371 3.19 -3.02 9.70
CA PRO A 371 2.41 -2.33 10.72
C PRO A 371 3.34 -1.56 11.68
N LEU A 372 3.29 -0.23 11.62
CA LEU A 372 4.07 0.64 12.50
C LEU A 372 3.75 0.38 13.98
N SER A 373 2.51 0.04 14.32
CA SER A 373 2.11 -0.28 15.70
C SER A 373 2.85 -1.48 16.29
N VAL A 374 3.27 -2.44 15.46
CA VAL A 374 4.13 -3.56 15.91
C VAL A 374 5.54 -3.07 16.16
N LEU A 375 6.11 -2.24 15.27
CA LEU A 375 7.44 -1.64 15.48
C LEU A 375 7.47 -0.78 16.76
N GLU A 376 6.46 0.06 16.98
CA GLU A 376 6.31 0.89 18.18
C GLU A 376 6.22 0.05 19.45
N SER A 377 5.46 -1.05 19.40
CA SER A 377 5.34 -2.00 20.51
C SER A 377 6.68 -2.68 20.84
N LEU A 378 7.36 -3.20 19.82
CA LEU A 378 8.68 -3.82 19.99
C LEU A 378 9.72 -2.81 20.50
N ALA A 379 9.70 -1.56 20.02
CA ALA A 379 10.55 -0.49 20.52
C ALA A 379 10.32 -0.20 22.02
N ALA A 380 9.08 -0.31 22.49
CA ALA A 380 8.71 -0.16 23.90
C ALA A 380 8.98 -1.40 24.77
N ARG A 381 9.66 -2.42 24.22
CA ARG A 381 9.83 -3.75 24.85
C ARG A 381 8.50 -4.41 25.20
N ARG A 382 7.51 -4.29 24.31
CA ARG A 382 6.26 -5.03 24.39
C ARG A 382 6.27 -6.07 23.28
N PRO A 383 6.39 -7.38 23.61
CA PRO A 383 6.25 -8.41 22.59
C PRO A 383 4.84 -8.39 22.01
N CYS A 384 4.65 -9.04 20.86
CA CYS A 384 3.35 -9.00 20.18
C CYS A 384 2.76 -10.38 19.89
N VAL A 385 1.44 -10.46 19.87
CA VAL A 385 0.69 -11.53 19.20
C VAL A 385 0.06 -10.93 17.96
N THR A 386 0.35 -11.44 16.77
CA THR A 386 -0.16 -10.85 15.53
C THR A 386 -0.76 -11.90 14.61
N THR A 387 -1.62 -11.46 13.69
CA THR A 387 -1.95 -12.27 12.51
C THR A 387 -0.76 -12.35 11.54
N GLU A 388 -0.72 -13.42 10.75
CA GLU A 388 0.28 -13.66 9.71
C GLU A 388 -0.11 -12.88 8.44
N VAL A 389 0.18 -11.57 8.48
CA VAL A 389 -0.04 -10.62 7.38
C VAL A 389 1.21 -9.76 7.19
N GLY A 390 1.46 -9.33 5.96
CA GLY A 390 2.59 -8.45 5.65
C GLY A 390 3.92 -8.96 6.19
N CYS A 391 4.65 -8.10 6.88
CA CYS A 391 5.93 -8.43 7.50
C CYS A 391 5.83 -8.91 8.96
N CYS A 392 4.63 -9.19 9.50
CA CYS A 392 4.48 -9.55 10.91
C CYS A 392 5.37 -10.73 11.34
N ARG A 393 5.48 -11.76 10.49
CA ARG A 393 6.38 -12.90 10.76
C ARG A 393 7.84 -12.46 10.82
N GLU A 394 8.32 -11.68 9.86
CA GLU A 394 9.70 -11.17 9.85
C GLU A 394 9.99 -10.27 11.06
N LEU A 395 9.03 -9.45 11.51
CA LEU A 395 9.19 -8.62 12.70
C LEU A 395 9.31 -9.43 13.99
N LEU A 396 8.54 -10.52 14.12
CA LEU A 396 8.51 -11.31 15.36
C LEU A 396 9.57 -12.42 15.38
N GLU A 397 9.79 -13.10 14.27
CA GLU A 397 10.70 -14.25 14.18
C GLU A 397 12.09 -13.87 13.66
N GLY A 398 12.25 -12.71 13.03
CA GLY A 398 13.48 -12.24 12.40
C GLY A 398 13.45 -12.39 10.87
N ALA A 399 14.05 -11.42 10.17
CA ALA A 399 14.30 -11.50 8.73
C ALA A 399 15.57 -12.35 8.44
N PRO A 400 15.83 -12.76 7.19
CA PRO A 400 17.07 -13.45 6.85
C PRO A 400 18.32 -12.68 7.34
N GLY A 401 19.10 -13.29 8.23
CA GLY A 401 20.28 -12.68 8.84
C GLY A 401 20.07 -12.10 10.25
N ASP A 402 18.82 -12.05 10.75
CA ASP A 402 18.50 -11.69 12.14
C ASP A 402 18.52 -12.94 13.03
N ASP A 403 19.42 -12.95 14.02
CA ASP A 403 19.59 -14.05 14.97
C ASP A 403 19.16 -13.70 16.41
N PHE A 404 18.41 -12.61 16.61
CA PHE A 404 18.00 -12.16 17.95
C PHE A 404 16.95 -13.09 18.58
N GLY A 405 16.27 -13.91 17.78
CA GLY A 405 15.25 -14.86 18.23
C GLY A 405 13.84 -14.27 18.26
N VAL A 406 12.91 -15.02 18.84
CA VAL A 406 11.47 -14.72 18.76
C VAL A 406 11.08 -13.60 19.73
N ALA A 407 10.34 -12.61 19.21
CA ALA A 407 9.82 -11.44 19.93
C ALA A 407 8.27 -11.44 20.05
N GLY A 408 7.61 -12.57 19.75
CA GLY A 408 6.16 -12.66 19.75
C GLY A 408 5.61 -13.97 19.20
N PHE A 409 4.33 -13.97 18.85
CA PHE A 409 3.68 -15.10 18.18
C PHE A 409 2.87 -14.63 16.98
N VAL A 410 2.92 -15.40 15.89
CA VAL A 410 2.06 -15.21 14.72
C VAL A 410 1.00 -16.31 14.62
N THR A 411 -0.19 -15.94 14.15
CA THR A 411 -1.30 -16.88 13.88
C THR A 411 -1.97 -16.57 12.55
N PRO A 412 -2.58 -17.53 11.85
CA PRO A 412 -3.37 -17.22 10.65
C PRO A 412 -4.46 -16.16 10.90
N PRO A 413 -4.78 -15.30 9.92
CA PRO A 413 -5.92 -14.37 9.99
C PRO A 413 -7.25 -15.08 10.29
N MET A 414 -8.14 -14.40 11.02
CA MET A 414 -9.46 -14.91 11.43
C MET A 414 -9.45 -16.21 12.27
N TYR A 415 -8.27 -16.68 12.72
CA TYR A 415 -8.17 -17.91 13.51
C TYR A 415 -8.29 -17.65 15.02
N ARG A 416 -9.54 -17.49 15.49
CA ARG A 416 -9.88 -17.20 16.89
C ARG A 416 -9.12 -18.06 17.90
N LYS A 417 -9.19 -19.38 17.77
CA LYS A 417 -8.60 -20.31 18.74
C LYS A 417 -7.08 -20.14 18.83
N GLY A 418 -6.41 -20.01 17.68
CA GLY A 418 -4.96 -19.80 17.65
C GLY A 418 -4.56 -18.50 18.33
N LEU A 419 -5.32 -17.42 18.15
CA LEU A 419 -5.09 -16.15 18.83
C LEU A 419 -5.25 -16.27 20.34
N ALA A 420 -6.31 -16.92 20.82
CA ALA A 420 -6.53 -17.17 22.25
C ALA A 420 -5.38 -17.98 22.87
N ASP A 421 -4.98 -19.06 22.20
CA ASP A 421 -3.89 -19.93 22.66
C ASP A 421 -2.53 -19.19 22.64
N ALA A 422 -2.29 -18.32 21.65
CA ALA A 422 -1.08 -17.49 21.58
C ALA A 422 -1.04 -16.42 22.69
N MET A 423 -2.16 -15.75 22.96
CA MET A 423 -2.27 -14.83 24.08
C MET A 423 -2.07 -15.54 25.42
N GLU A 424 -2.64 -16.72 25.61
CA GLU A 424 -2.46 -17.53 26.82
C GLU A 424 -0.98 -17.87 27.05
N ARG A 425 -0.26 -18.28 26.00
CA ARG A 425 1.20 -18.51 26.06
C ARG A 425 1.97 -17.25 26.44
N MET A 426 1.55 -16.07 25.96
CA MET A 426 2.15 -14.79 26.33
C MET A 426 1.87 -14.45 27.80
N CYS A 427 0.67 -14.75 28.30
CA CYS A 427 0.29 -14.56 29.71
C CYS A 427 1.05 -15.48 30.67
N ALA A 428 1.43 -16.68 30.24
CA ALA A 428 1.98 -17.74 31.09
C ALA A 428 3.31 -17.40 31.81
N SER A 429 4.14 -16.49 31.29
CA SER A 429 5.42 -16.16 31.92
C SER A 429 5.86 -14.71 31.68
N ARG A 430 5.91 -13.92 32.76
CA ARG A 430 6.45 -12.55 32.74
C ARG A 430 7.92 -12.51 32.29
N ALA A 431 8.75 -13.44 32.75
CA ALA A 431 10.16 -13.52 32.34
C ALA A 431 10.30 -13.70 30.83
N ARG A 432 9.50 -14.58 30.22
CA ARG A 432 9.51 -14.77 28.75
C ARG A 432 9.03 -13.53 28.01
N ARG A 433 8.01 -12.82 28.52
CA ARG A 433 7.56 -11.55 27.90
C ARG A 433 8.68 -10.52 27.86
N ILE A 434 9.42 -10.39 28.96
CA ILE A 434 10.56 -9.46 29.05
C ILE A 434 11.65 -9.85 28.04
N GLU A 435 12.04 -11.13 28.02
CA GLU A 435 13.05 -11.64 27.07
C GLU A 435 12.63 -11.40 25.60
N MET A 436 11.37 -11.68 25.25
CA MET A 436 10.84 -11.41 23.91
C MET A 436 10.81 -9.90 23.60
N GLY A 437 10.46 -9.06 24.58
CA GLY A 437 10.45 -7.61 24.43
C GLY A 437 11.86 -7.04 24.19
N GLU A 438 12.87 -7.55 24.89
CA GLU A 438 14.28 -7.17 24.68
C GLU A 438 14.78 -7.54 23.28
N ARG A 439 14.43 -8.75 22.79
CA ARG A 439 14.72 -9.18 21.42
C ARG A 439 14.06 -8.26 20.39
N GLY A 440 12.78 -7.95 20.61
CA GLY A 440 12.00 -7.04 19.78
C GLY A 440 12.63 -5.65 19.70
N GLN A 441 12.99 -5.08 20.84
CA GLN A 441 13.61 -3.75 20.90
C GLN A 441 14.97 -3.74 20.20
N ARG A 442 15.80 -4.77 20.40
CA ARG A 442 17.10 -4.90 19.72
C ARG A 442 16.95 -4.97 18.21
N ARG A 443 15.95 -5.72 17.72
CA ARG A 443 15.61 -5.79 16.29
C ARG A 443 15.23 -4.43 15.74
N VAL A 444 14.32 -3.70 16.40
CA VAL A 444 13.92 -2.35 15.97
C VAL A 444 15.11 -1.40 15.94
N ALA A 445 15.92 -1.39 17.00
CA ALA A 445 17.10 -0.54 17.11
C ALA A 445 18.16 -0.80 16.02
N THR A 446 18.17 -2.00 15.43
CA THR A 446 19.17 -2.41 14.43
C THR A 446 18.70 -2.12 13.00
N TYR A 447 17.41 -2.27 12.69
CA TYR A 447 16.92 -2.33 11.31
C TYR A 447 15.80 -1.35 10.96
N PHE A 448 15.12 -0.76 11.96
CA PHE A 448 13.85 -0.06 11.74
C PHE A 448 13.86 1.38 12.32
N LEU A 449 15.03 2.02 12.29
CA LEU A 449 15.18 3.43 12.67
C LEU A 449 14.72 4.35 11.55
N HIS A 450 13.99 5.41 11.89
CA HIS A 450 13.52 6.40 10.92
C HIS A 450 14.68 7.06 10.14
N GLU A 451 15.76 7.39 10.84
CA GLU A 451 16.95 8.00 10.26
C GLU A 451 17.63 7.07 9.27
N GLN A 452 17.63 5.76 9.55
CA GLN A 452 18.20 4.74 8.67
C GLN A 452 17.36 4.55 7.40
N MET A 453 16.03 4.53 7.53
CA MET A 453 15.12 4.53 6.39
C MET A 453 15.40 5.74 5.48
N LEU A 454 15.47 6.94 6.04
CA LEU A 454 15.77 8.16 5.27
C LEU A 454 17.14 8.10 4.59
N ALA A 455 18.18 7.63 5.30
CA ALA A 455 19.51 7.45 4.73
C ALA A 455 19.52 6.47 3.56
N ASN A 456 18.76 5.37 3.64
CA ASN A 456 18.65 4.40 2.55
C ASN A 456 17.97 5.01 1.31
N TYR A 457 16.94 5.84 1.50
CA TYR A 457 16.31 6.54 0.37
C TYR A 457 17.18 7.64 -0.23
N ARG A 458 17.95 8.37 0.59
CA ARG A 458 18.98 9.29 0.06
C ARG A 458 20.02 8.54 -0.78
N ALA A 459 20.50 7.40 -0.29
CA ALA A 459 21.44 6.57 -1.02
C ALA A 459 20.85 6.06 -2.36
N LEU A 460 19.56 5.72 -2.38
CA LEU A 460 18.84 5.35 -3.60
C LEU A 460 18.80 6.50 -4.62
N TYR A 461 18.51 7.72 -4.16
CA TYR A 461 18.51 8.91 -5.01
C TYR A 461 19.92 9.26 -5.51
N ASP A 462 20.93 9.17 -4.65
CA ASP A 462 22.34 9.38 -5.03
C ASP A 462 22.82 8.35 -6.06
N GLU A 463 22.47 7.08 -5.88
CA GLU A 463 22.75 6.03 -6.85
C GLU A 463 22.13 6.36 -8.21
N THR A 464 20.86 6.77 -8.19
CA THR A 464 20.12 7.17 -9.40
C THR A 464 20.78 8.37 -10.06
N ALA A 465 21.13 9.41 -9.30
CA ALA A 465 21.79 10.60 -9.82
C ALA A 465 23.14 10.28 -10.47
N ARG A 466 23.92 9.36 -9.89
CA ARG A 466 25.19 8.91 -10.47
C ARG A 466 25.00 8.09 -11.75
N ALA A 467 24.02 7.19 -11.77
CA ALA A 467 23.77 6.33 -12.92
C ALA A 467 23.25 7.10 -14.16
N PHE A 468 22.57 8.23 -13.95
CA PHE A 468 21.92 9.01 -15.00
C PHE A 468 22.48 10.43 -15.17
N ASP A 469 23.61 10.76 -14.52
CA ASP A 469 24.28 12.06 -14.60
C ASP A 469 23.35 13.25 -14.22
N LEU A 470 22.57 13.07 -13.16
CA LEU A 470 21.61 14.08 -12.66
C LEU A 470 22.25 14.99 -11.59
N PRO A 471 21.68 16.20 -11.35
CA PRO A 471 22.19 17.15 -10.35
C PRO A 471 22.27 16.55 -8.94
N ARG A 472 23.40 16.71 -8.24
CA ARG A 472 23.65 16.10 -6.91
C ARG A 472 23.54 17.12 -5.78
N GLU A 473 23.47 16.65 -4.54
CA GLU A 473 23.59 17.54 -3.38
C GLU A 473 24.94 18.29 -3.40
N GLY A 474 24.88 19.63 -3.37
CA GLY A 474 26.06 20.50 -3.22
C GLY A 474 26.79 20.86 -4.52
N GLU A 475 26.30 20.43 -5.68
CA GLU A 475 26.66 20.92 -7.03
C GLU A 475 25.52 21.81 -7.57
#